data_AF-A0A7H9BMC7-F1
#
_entry.id   AF-A0A7H9BMC7-F1
#
_cell.length_a   1.000
_cell.length_b   1.000
_cell.length_c   1.000
_cell.angle_alpha   90.00
_cell.angle_beta   90.00
_cell.angle_gamma   90.00
#
_symmetry.space_group_name_H-M   'P 1'
#
loop_
_entity.id
_entity.type
_entity.pdbx_description
1 polymer ?
#
loop_
_entity_poly.entity_id
_entity_poly.type
_entity_poly.pdbx_seq_one_letter_code
_entity_poly.pdbx_strand_id
1 'polypeptide(L)' 'MGCREASFLLSQAQDRELALGEKISLRIHLLMCTKCTNFSRQLQMMRKLNRSYTAQGAQSEDQDPKDQA' A
#
# COMPACT_ATOMS: atom_id res chain seq x y z
N MET A 1 -3.25 -13.99 13.71
CA MET A 1 -3.12 -13.74 12.26
C MET A 1 -1.87 -14.42 11.70
N GLY A 2 -1.98 -15.01 10.52
CA GLY A 2 -0.83 -15.50 9.74
C GLY A 2 -0.36 -14.51 8.67
N CYS A 3 0.79 -14.77 8.03
CA CYS A 3 1.35 -13.87 7.01
C CYS A 3 0.37 -13.59 5.85
N ARG A 4 -0.43 -14.57 5.43
CA ARG A 4 -1.45 -14.41 4.38
C ARG A 4 -2.51 -13.37 4.77
N GLU A 5 -3.00 -13.45 6.01
CA GLU A 5 -3.98 -12.52 6.56
C GLU A 5 -3.37 -11.13 6.75
N ALA A 6 -2.11 -11.05 7.20
CA ALA A 6 -1.37 -9.79 7.31
C ALA A 6 -1.24 -9.08 5.96
N SER A 7 -0.88 -9.82 4.89
CA SER A 7 -0.78 -9.27 3.54
C SER A 7 -2.15 -8.84 3.00
N PHE A 8 -3.21 -9.59 3.29
CA PHE A 8 -4.58 -9.23 2.92
C PHE A 8 -5.03 -7.94 3.62
N LEU A 9 -4.78 -7.82 4.93
CA LEU A 9 -5.06 -6.61 5.70
C LEU A 9 -4.22 -5.41 5.24
N LEU A 10 -2.94 -5.62 4.86
CA LEU A 10 -2.09 -4.58 4.27
C LEU A 10 -2.62 -4.05 2.94
N SER A 11 -3.14 -4.94 2.09
CA SER A 11 -3.80 -4.57 0.84
C SER A 11 -5.10 -3.83 1.11
N GLN A 12 -5.96 -4.34 2.01
CA GLN A 12 -7.19 -3.65 2.38
C GLN A 12 -6.94 -2.29 3.03
N ALA A 13 -5.84 -2.13 3.78
CA ALA A 13 -5.41 -0.83 4.31
C ALA A 13 -5.05 0.16 3.20
N GLN A 14 -4.89 -0.35 1.98
CA GLN A 14 -4.88 0.50 0.82
C GLN A 14 -6.29 1.02 0.54
N ASP A 15 -7.23 0.16 0.22
CA ASP A 15 -8.52 0.63 -0.31
C ASP A 15 -9.46 1.21 0.74
N ARG A 16 -9.36 0.75 2.00
CA ARG A 16 -10.22 1.17 3.12
C ARG A 16 -9.44 1.41 4.40
N GLU A 17 -10.07 2.12 5.32
CA GLU A 17 -9.59 2.13 6.71
C GLU A 17 -9.88 0.79 7.39
N LEU A 18 -8.89 0.27 8.12
CA LEU A 18 -9.04 -0.93 8.93
C LEU A 18 -9.76 -0.61 10.23
N ALA A 19 -10.55 -1.55 10.72
CA ALA A 19 -11.08 -1.48 12.07
C ALA A 19 -9.93 -1.49 13.09
N LEU A 20 -10.16 -0.89 14.27
CA LEU A 20 -9.14 -0.78 15.31
C LEU A 20 -8.54 -2.15 15.70
N GLY A 21 -9.37 -3.19 15.79
CA GLY A 21 -8.91 -4.56 16.08
C GLY A 21 -8.01 -5.13 14.98
N GLU A 22 -8.39 -4.98 13.70
CA GLU A 22 -7.58 -5.41 12.56
C GLU A 22 -6.23 -4.67 12.54
N LYS A 23 -6.22 -3.37 12.85
CA LYS A 23 -5.03 -2.53 12.88
C LYS A 23 -4.07 -2.91 14.01
N ILE A 24 -4.59 -3.20 15.21
CA ILE A 24 -3.78 -3.64 16.36
C ILE A 24 -3.16 -5.00 16.06
N SER A 25 -3.99 -5.95 15.62
CA SER A 25 -3.53 -7.27 15.21
C SER A 25 -2.39 -7.09 14.21
N LEU A 26 -2.63 -6.39 13.09
CA LEU A 26 -1.67 -6.17 12.01
C LEU A 26 -0.33 -5.64 12.54
N ARG A 27 -0.36 -4.61 13.40
CA ARG A 27 0.85 -4.05 14.01
C ARG A 27 1.65 -5.07 14.79
N ILE A 28 1.00 -5.91 15.61
CA ILE A 28 1.68 -6.96 16.37
C ILE A 28 2.40 -7.93 15.43
N HIS A 29 1.77 -8.33 14.32
CA HIS A 29 2.42 -9.23 13.36
C HIS A 29 3.61 -8.58 12.65
N LEU A 30 3.53 -7.29 12.30
CA LEU A 30 4.66 -6.58 11.71
C LEU A 30 5.86 -6.50 12.68
N LEU A 31 5.61 -6.38 13.99
CA LEU A 31 6.69 -6.38 14.98
C LEU A 31 7.47 -7.70 15.04
N MET A 32 6.80 -8.83 14.79
CA MET A 32 7.43 -10.18 14.85
C MET A 32 7.82 -10.76 13.49
N CYS A 33 7.33 -10.20 12.37
CA CYS A 33 7.55 -10.74 11.04
C CYS A 33 8.22 -9.73 10.12
N THR A 34 9.53 -9.89 9.94
CA THR A 34 10.35 -9.04 9.06
C THR A 34 9.87 -9.05 7.61
N LYS A 35 9.38 -10.19 7.10
CA LYS A 35 8.87 -10.29 5.72
C LYS A 35 7.67 -9.37 5.48
N CYS A 36 6.67 -9.44 6.38
CA CYS A 36 5.48 -8.60 6.27
C CYS A 36 5.80 -7.11 6.52
N THR A 37 6.78 -6.80 7.36
CA THR A 37 7.26 -5.42 7.57
C THR A 37 7.90 -4.82 6.33
N ASN A 38 8.73 -5.59 5.62
CA ASN A 38 9.29 -5.15 4.34
C ASN A 38 8.20 -4.95 3.28
N PHE A 39 7.24 -5.87 3.21
CA PHE A 39 6.12 -5.74 2.29
C PHE A 39 5.26 -4.49 2.58
N SER A 40 4.96 -4.22 3.85
CA SER A 40 4.25 -3.00 4.26
C SER A 40 4.98 -1.72 3.81
N ARG A 41 6.31 -1.69 3.95
CA ARG A 41 7.14 -0.57 3.49
C ARG A 41 7.08 -0.40 1.98
N GLN A 42 7.11 -1.49 1.21
CA GLN A 42 7.01 -1.46 -0.25
C GLN A 42 5.67 -0.86 -0.71
N LEU A 43 4.55 -1.29 -0.10
CA LEU A 43 3.22 -0.72 -0.40
C LEU A 43 3.16 0.78 -0.07
N GLN A 44 3.72 1.20 1.06
CA GLN A 44 3.79 2.62 1.42
C GLN A 44 4.64 3.43 0.43
N MET A 45 5.74 2.87 -0.08
CA MET A 45 6.54 3.52 -1.13
C MET A 45 5.73 3.69 -2.40
N MET A 46 5.05 2.64 -2.88
CA MET A 46 4.21 2.73 -4.09
C MET A 46 3.16 3.84 -3.96
N ARG A 47 2.54 3.99 -2.79
CA ARG A 47 1.61 5.09 -2.53
C ARG A 47 2.25 6.46 -2.53
N LYS A 48 3.42 6.59 -1.89
CA LYS A 48 4.15 7.86 -1.85
C LYS A 48 4.54 8.28 -3.26
N LEU A 49 4.99 7.34 -4.08
CA LEU A 49 5.31 7.57 -5.48
C LEU A 49 4.05 7.99 -6.25
N ASN A 50 2.97 7.22 -6.19
CA ASN A 50 1.72 7.59 -6.87
C ASN A 50 1.22 8.99 -6.45
N ARG A 51 1.27 9.31 -5.15
CA ARG A 51 0.91 10.63 -4.64
C ARG A 51 1.90 11.73 -5.05
N SER A 52 3.19 11.44 -5.19
CA SER A 52 4.15 12.40 -5.71
C SER A 52 3.98 12.60 -7.21
N TYR A 53 3.61 11.57 -7.97
CA TYR A 53 3.26 11.69 -9.39
C TYR A 53 2.02 12.57 -9.57
N THR A 54 0.97 12.39 -8.77
CA THR A 54 -0.20 13.26 -8.83
C THR A 54 0.06 14.67 -8.30
N ALA A 55 0.97 14.84 -7.34
CA ALA A 55 1.39 16.16 -6.85
C ALA A 55 2.35 16.90 -7.83
N GLN A 56 3.16 16.18 -8.59
CA GLN A 56 4.03 16.71 -9.64
C GLN A 56 3.28 16.92 -10.97
N GLY A 57 2.16 16.21 -11.18
CA GLY A 57 1.23 16.40 -12.30
C GLY A 57 0.40 17.70 -12.27
N ALA A 58 0.65 18.62 -11.33
CA ALA A 58 0.27 20.02 -11.50
C ALA A 58 1.25 20.79 -12.41
N GLN A 59 2.34 20.15 -12.85
CA GLN A 59 3.24 20.62 -13.91
C GLN A 59 3.81 19.44 -14.74
N SER A 60 2.94 18.56 -15.26
CA SER A 60 3.15 17.88 -16.56
C SER A 60 1.97 16.97 -16.84
N GLU A 61 1.19 17.34 -17.85
CA GLU A 61 0.37 16.44 -18.66
C GLU A 61 1.21 15.24 -19.18
N ASP A 62 0.49 14.18 -19.55
CA ASP A 62 0.91 13.07 -20.43
C ASP A 62 1.35 11.74 -19.77
N GLN A 63 0.36 10.86 -19.53
CA GLN A 63 0.37 9.54 -20.19
C GLN A 63 -1.03 8.91 -20.12
N ASP A 64 -1.80 9.20 -21.16
CA ASP A 64 -2.92 8.40 -21.64
C ASP A 64 -2.31 7.36 -22.59
N PRO A 65 -2.28 6.05 -22.28
CA PRO A 65 -1.92 5.05 -23.27
C PRO A 65 -3.13 4.89 -24.21
N LYS A 66 -3.18 5.71 -25.25
CA LYS A 66 -3.99 5.43 -26.43
C LYS A 66 -3.40 4.23 -27.14
N ASP A 67 -4.25 3.22 -27.29
CA ASP A 67 -4.39 2.37 -28.48
C ASP A 67 -3.12 1.81 -29.13
N GLN A 68 -2.99 0.49 -29.05
CA GLN A 68 -2.34 -0.31 -30.08
C GLN A 68 -3.10 -1.65 -30.12
N ALA A 69 -3.91 -1.99 -31.14
CA ALA A 69 -3.83 -1.74 -32.57
C ALA A 69 -5.21 -1.55 -33.24
#